data_AF-A0A2A2VE33-F1
#
_entry.id   AF-A0A2A2VE33-F1
#
_cell.length_a   1.000
_cell.length_b   1.000
_cell.length_c   1.000
_cell.angle_alpha   90.00
_cell.angle_beta   90.00
_cell.angle_gamma   90.00
#
_symmetry.space_group_name_H-M   'P 1'
#
loop_
_entity.id
_entity.type
_entity.pdbx_description
1 polymer ?
#
loop_
_entity_poly.entity_id
_entity_poly.type
_entity_poly.pdbx_seq_one_letter_code
_entity_poly.pdbx_strand_id
1 'polypeptide(L)'
;MDSPKAPDPYATAAAQTQSNVQTAKTQQEMNMVNQSNPYGSLTYTQSGTATDGTPQFTATTALTPTGQALFDNANTLAGKQQSIANTLLNSGQGAFSGKPIDLSYNGTSAALDALNKARLDPQWQQNQNTFDAQMAAQGLQPGMPGYDNAYRNFMVGKNDAYNSANLADYQTAVNTALQEYNQPLQTYSTLVNGTSPQMPGAAAVTTPQTNVAGTNIAGMVQQNYQDQLNANNATMGGLFGLGGTLGGSMLQGIGKAGGMAAFFSDRRLKSDVVRIGTLESGLPVYEYTIFGKRQRGVMADEAEMLFPDAVFMHPSGFKMVDYAGIT
;
A
#
# COMPACT_ATOMS: atom_id res chain seq x y z
N MET A 1 13.79 26.62 53.35
CA MET A 1 13.06 26.42 52.08
C MET A 1 13.92 25.46 51.27
N ASP A 2 13.52 24.19 51.16
CA ASP A 2 14.24 23.22 50.34
C ASP A 2 13.89 23.42 48.86
N SER A 3 14.92 23.43 48.00
CA SER A 3 14.72 23.47 46.55
C SER A 3 13.95 22.23 46.09
N PRO A 4 13.09 22.33 45.05
CA PRO A 4 12.35 21.18 44.55
C PRO A 4 13.34 20.12 44.06
N LYS A 5 13.13 18.87 44.47
CA LYS A 5 13.97 17.75 44.06
C LYS A 5 13.82 17.52 42.55
N ALA A 6 14.94 17.40 41.85
CA ALA A 6 14.94 17.11 40.42
C ALA A 6 14.16 15.82 40.10
N PRO A 7 13.41 15.76 38.99
CA PRO A 7 12.74 14.55 38.56
C PRO A 7 13.74 13.42 38.37
N ASP A 8 13.36 12.21 38.79
CA ASP A 8 14.18 11.03 38.54
C ASP A 8 14.22 10.74 37.03
N PRO A 9 15.40 10.77 36.38
CA PRO A 9 15.53 10.52 34.95
C PRO A 9 15.08 9.10 34.57
N TYR A 10 15.30 8.10 35.43
CA TYR A 10 14.88 6.71 35.15
C TYR A 10 13.37 6.56 35.21
N ALA A 11 12.72 7.15 36.22
CA ALA A 11 11.27 7.14 36.32
C ALA A 11 10.60 7.90 35.15
N THR A 12 11.20 9.02 34.73
CA THR A 12 10.70 9.83 33.60
C THR A 12 10.85 9.08 32.27
N ALA A 13 11.99 8.43 32.05
CA ALA A 13 12.23 7.60 30.86
C ALA A 13 11.31 6.38 30.82
N ALA A 14 11.05 5.73 31.97
CA ALA A 14 10.12 4.62 32.07
C ALA A 14 8.68 5.05 31.72
N ALA A 15 8.23 6.20 32.24
CA ALA A 15 6.91 6.74 31.95
C ALA A 15 6.74 7.12 30.46
N GLN A 16 7.76 7.74 29.86
CA GLN A 16 7.77 8.02 28.42
C GLN A 16 7.71 6.74 27.59
N THR A 17 8.47 5.71 27.97
CA THR A 17 8.49 4.42 27.29
C THR A 17 7.12 3.75 27.34
N GLN A 18 6.48 3.74 28.52
CA GLN A 18 5.13 3.20 28.67
C GLN A 18 4.09 3.95 27.83
N SER A 19 4.17 5.29 27.78
CA SER A 19 3.30 6.11 26.93
C SER A 19 3.48 5.79 25.44
N ASN A 20 4.73 5.63 24.97
CA ASN A 20 5.02 5.27 23.59
C ASN A 20 4.51 3.87 23.25
N VAL A 21 4.69 2.90 24.14
CA VAL A 21 4.17 1.53 23.97
C VAL A 21 2.64 1.53 23.88
N GLN A 22 1.96 2.28 24.76
CA GLN A 22 0.50 2.38 24.71
C GLN A 22 0.02 3.04 23.42
N THR A 23 0.69 4.11 22.99
CA THR A 23 0.40 4.79 21.73
C THR A 23 0.53 3.84 20.54
N ALA A 24 1.61 3.04 20.50
CA ALA A 24 1.84 2.06 19.45
C ALA A 24 0.77 0.95 19.44
N LYS A 25 0.36 0.45 20.61
CA LYS A 25 -0.73 -0.54 20.73
C LYS A 25 -2.05 0.01 20.22
N THR A 26 -2.45 1.21 20.68
CA THR A 26 -3.67 1.87 20.21
C THR A 26 -3.60 2.15 18.71
N GLN A 27 -2.45 2.55 18.19
CA GLN A 27 -2.26 2.75 16.77
C GLN A 27 -2.48 1.46 15.97
N GLN A 28 -1.88 0.36 16.45
CA GLN A 28 -2.06 -0.94 15.84
C GLN A 28 -3.55 -1.33 15.79
N GLU A 29 -4.25 -1.22 16.93
CA GLU A 29 -5.68 -1.53 17.04
C GLU A 29 -6.56 -0.68 16.11
N MET A 30 -6.29 0.62 15.98
CA MET A 30 -7.02 1.49 15.05
C MET A 30 -6.77 1.15 13.58
N ASN A 31 -5.60 0.60 13.26
CA ASN A 31 -5.25 0.21 11.90
C ASN A 31 -5.90 -1.13 11.53
N MET A 32 -6.11 -2.02 12.49
CA MET A 32 -6.63 -3.37 12.26
C MET A 32 -8.16 -3.40 12.26
N VAL A 33 -8.78 -2.59 11.40
CA VAL A 33 -10.23 -2.57 11.21
C VAL A 33 -10.68 -3.64 10.22
N ASN A 34 -11.73 -4.37 10.60
CA ASN A 34 -12.38 -5.33 9.72
C ASN A 34 -13.02 -4.60 8.54
N GLN A 35 -12.85 -5.16 7.35
CA GLN A 35 -13.29 -4.57 6.10
C GLN A 35 -13.97 -5.64 5.26
N SER A 36 -15.02 -5.27 4.53
CA SER A 36 -15.78 -6.16 3.67
C SER A 36 -16.24 -5.41 2.43
N ASN A 37 -16.26 -6.09 1.30
CA ASN A 37 -16.75 -5.59 0.03
C ASN A 37 -17.39 -6.74 -0.77
N PRO A 38 -17.97 -6.48 -1.95
CA PRO A 38 -18.66 -7.52 -2.72
C PRO A 38 -17.79 -8.71 -3.16
N TYR A 39 -16.47 -8.57 -3.13
CA TYR A 39 -15.51 -9.58 -3.61
C TYR A 39 -14.81 -10.33 -2.46
N GLY A 40 -14.80 -9.78 -1.25
CA GLY A 40 -14.19 -10.44 -0.10
C GLY A 40 -14.23 -9.61 1.17
N SER A 41 -13.54 -10.11 2.19
CA SER A 41 -13.40 -9.47 3.48
C SER A 41 -12.00 -9.69 4.05
N LEU A 42 -11.57 -8.75 4.88
CA LEU A 42 -10.39 -8.83 5.72
C LEU A 42 -10.83 -8.70 7.17
N THR A 43 -10.52 -9.71 7.97
CA THR A 43 -10.85 -9.72 9.40
C THR A 43 -9.58 -9.89 10.23
N TYR A 44 -9.44 -9.09 11.26
CA TYR A 44 -8.37 -9.22 12.24
C TYR A 44 -8.90 -9.90 13.48
N THR A 45 -8.20 -10.95 13.90
CA THR A 45 -8.48 -11.65 15.16
C THR A 45 -7.22 -11.65 16.00
N GLN A 46 -7.35 -11.33 17.30
CA GLN A 46 -6.21 -11.42 18.20
C GLN A 46 -5.81 -12.90 18.31
N SER A 47 -4.64 -13.23 17.77
CA SER A 47 -4.09 -14.59 17.75
C SER A 47 -3.17 -14.87 18.91
N GLY A 48 -2.76 -13.85 19.65
CA GLY A 48 -1.98 -14.01 20.87
C GLY A 48 -1.61 -12.70 21.54
N THR A 49 -0.69 -12.81 22.49
CA THR A 49 -0.09 -11.69 23.21
C THR A 49 1.38 -12.01 23.42
N ALA A 50 2.27 -11.09 23.03
CA ALA A 50 3.70 -11.21 23.25
C ALA A 50 4.06 -11.12 24.75
N THR A 51 5.28 -11.48 25.10
CA THR A 51 5.77 -11.53 26.50
C THR A 51 5.76 -10.18 27.20
N ASP A 52 5.80 -9.08 26.45
CA ASP A 52 5.69 -7.69 26.90
C ASP A 52 4.22 -7.19 27.01
N GLY A 53 3.25 -8.08 26.80
CA GLY A 53 1.83 -7.78 26.81
C GLY A 53 1.32 -7.10 25.54
N THR A 54 2.07 -7.11 24.44
CA THR A 54 1.64 -6.54 23.16
C THR A 54 0.72 -7.52 22.40
N PRO A 55 -0.51 -7.14 22.03
CA PRO A 55 -1.43 -8.05 21.34
C PRO A 55 -0.95 -8.35 19.92
N GLN A 56 -1.04 -9.61 19.52
CA GLN A 56 -0.71 -10.09 18.18
C GLN A 56 -2.01 -10.45 17.46
N PHE A 57 -2.09 -10.10 16.17
CA PHE A 57 -3.29 -10.30 15.37
C PHE A 57 -2.98 -11.07 14.10
N THR A 58 -3.94 -11.90 13.70
CA THR A 58 -3.95 -12.58 12.41
C THR A 58 -4.94 -11.88 11.50
N ALA A 59 -4.47 -11.46 10.33
CA ALA A 59 -5.32 -10.95 9.26
C ALA A 59 -5.81 -12.14 8.40
N THR A 60 -7.12 -12.35 8.37
CA THR A 60 -7.76 -13.42 7.59
C THR A 60 -8.48 -12.79 6.40
N THR A 61 -8.08 -13.19 5.19
CA THR A 61 -8.78 -12.79 3.96
C THR A 61 -9.73 -13.90 3.55
N ALA A 62 -11.00 -13.57 3.32
CA ALA A 62 -12.00 -14.51 2.81
C ALA A 62 -12.66 -13.94 1.55
N LEU A 63 -12.72 -14.72 0.48
CA LEU A 63 -13.35 -14.32 -0.78
C LEU A 63 -14.85 -14.67 -0.78
N THR A 64 -15.66 -13.81 -1.39
CA THR A 64 -17.05 -14.17 -1.73
C THR A 64 -17.05 -15.16 -2.90
N PRO A 65 -18.17 -15.84 -3.21
CA PRO A 65 -18.25 -16.69 -4.41
C PRO A 65 -17.85 -15.96 -5.69
N THR A 66 -18.21 -14.68 -5.81
CA THR A 66 -17.81 -13.83 -6.94
C THR A 66 -16.30 -13.55 -6.93
N GLY A 67 -15.71 -13.19 -5.79
CA GLY A 67 -14.28 -12.98 -5.68
C GLY A 67 -13.46 -14.24 -5.95
N GLN A 68 -13.94 -15.39 -5.46
CA GLN A 68 -13.32 -16.70 -5.70
C GLN A 68 -13.36 -17.06 -7.19
N ALA A 69 -14.52 -16.89 -7.85
CA ALA A 69 -14.63 -17.15 -9.28
C ALA A 69 -13.69 -16.27 -10.11
N LEU A 70 -13.52 -14.99 -9.74
CA LEU A 70 -12.55 -14.10 -10.41
C LEU A 70 -11.10 -14.55 -10.19
N PHE A 71 -10.76 -14.97 -8.97
CA PHE A 71 -9.43 -15.50 -8.65
C PHE A 71 -9.13 -16.79 -9.41
N ASP A 72 -10.07 -17.73 -9.43
CA ASP A 72 -9.93 -19.00 -10.15
C ASP A 72 -9.83 -18.78 -11.66
N ASN A 73 -10.60 -17.82 -12.21
CA ASN A 73 -10.49 -17.43 -13.61
C ASN A 73 -9.13 -16.80 -13.92
N ALA A 74 -8.61 -15.94 -13.05
CA ALA A 74 -7.28 -15.34 -13.22
C ALA A 74 -6.19 -16.43 -13.20
N ASN A 75 -6.25 -17.38 -12.27
CA ASN A 75 -5.32 -18.50 -12.21
C ASN A 75 -5.45 -19.44 -13.42
N THR A 76 -6.69 -19.72 -13.85
CA THR A 76 -6.94 -20.53 -15.05
C THR A 76 -6.39 -19.87 -16.29
N LEU A 77 -6.56 -18.55 -16.43
CA LEU A 77 -6.03 -17.79 -17.55
C LEU A 77 -4.50 -17.80 -17.53
N ALA A 78 -3.87 -17.58 -16.37
CA ALA A 78 -2.42 -17.68 -16.22
C ALA A 78 -1.90 -19.07 -16.59
N GLY A 79 -2.56 -20.14 -16.13
CA GLY A 79 -2.23 -21.51 -16.51
C GLY A 79 -2.40 -21.80 -18.00
N LYS A 80 -3.47 -21.29 -18.63
CA LYS A 80 -3.67 -21.39 -20.08
C LYS A 80 -2.61 -20.63 -20.87
N GLN A 81 -2.24 -19.42 -20.44
CA GLN A 81 -1.17 -18.64 -21.07
C GLN A 81 0.17 -19.38 -21.00
N GLN A 82 0.50 -19.94 -19.83
CA GLN A 82 1.69 -20.80 -19.67
C GLN A 82 1.61 -22.05 -20.56
N SER A 83 0.45 -22.70 -20.65
CA SER A 83 0.26 -23.84 -21.54
C SER A 83 0.49 -23.46 -23.01
N ILE A 84 -0.05 -22.32 -23.47
CA ILE A 84 0.16 -21.83 -24.84
C ILE A 84 1.62 -21.47 -25.07
N ALA A 85 2.27 -20.81 -24.12
CA ALA A 85 3.69 -20.50 -24.19
C ALA A 85 4.54 -21.78 -24.29
N ASN A 86 4.21 -22.81 -23.51
CA ASN A 86 4.84 -24.12 -23.59
C ASN A 86 4.56 -24.84 -24.92
N THR A 87 3.33 -24.78 -25.45
CA THR A 87 3.01 -25.33 -26.76
C THR A 87 3.81 -24.62 -27.86
N LEU A 88 3.94 -23.30 -27.78
CA LEU A 88 4.69 -22.50 -28.74
C LEU A 88 6.20 -22.81 -28.67
N LEU A 89 6.75 -22.91 -27.47
CA LEU A 89 8.14 -23.32 -27.23
C LEU A 89 8.42 -24.73 -27.78
N ASN A 90 7.48 -25.66 -27.63
CA ASN A 90 7.59 -27.03 -28.13
C ASN A 90 7.15 -27.21 -29.59
N SER A 91 6.65 -26.15 -30.24
CA SER A 91 6.11 -26.25 -31.61
C SER A 91 7.17 -26.60 -32.65
N GLY A 92 8.45 -26.37 -32.33
CA GLY A 92 9.54 -26.54 -33.29
C GLY A 92 9.46 -25.58 -34.48
N GLN A 93 8.70 -24.48 -34.37
CA GLN A 93 8.52 -23.50 -35.44
C GLN A 93 9.35 -22.23 -35.21
N GLY A 94 9.74 -21.58 -36.31
CA GLY A 94 10.53 -20.34 -36.29
C GLY A 94 11.76 -20.45 -35.39
N ALA A 95 11.92 -19.49 -34.48
CA ALA A 95 13.00 -19.47 -33.50
C ALA A 95 13.06 -20.67 -32.54
N PHE A 96 11.97 -21.42 -32.38
CA PHE A 96 11.91 -22.59 -31.51
C PHE A 96 12.23 -23.90 -32.22
N SER A 97 12.52 -23.87 -33.52
CA SER A 97 12.86 -25.06 -34.32
C SER A 97 14.20 -25.71 -33.96
N GLY A 98 15.05 -25.03 -33.17
CA GLY A 98 16.42 -25.46 -32.88
C GLY A 98 17.35 -25.43 -34.10
N LYS A 99 16.85 -25.00 -35.26
CA LYS A 99 17.62 -24.85 -36.49
C LYS A 99 18.05 -23.39 -36.66
N PRO A 100 19.29 -23.13 -37.10
CA PRO A 100 19.69 -21.79 -37.51
C PRO A 100 18.85 -21.36 -38.72
N ILE A 101 18.50 -20.08 -38.78
CA ILE A 101 17.84 -19.51 -39.95
C ILE A 101 18.83 -19.45 -41.12
N ASP A 102 18.48 -20.08 -42.25
CA ASP A 102 19.27 -20.00 -43.48
C ASP A 102 18.77 -18.84 -44.33
N LEU A 103 19.48 -17.72 -44.26
CA LEU A 103 19.20 -16.53 -45.06
C LEU A 103 19.93 -16.54 -46.40
N SER A 104 20.64 -17.62 -46.75
CA SER A 104 21.26 -17.75 -48.08
C SER A 104 20.18 -17.82 -49.16
N TYR A 105 20.57 -17.54 -50.39
CA TYR A 105 19.69 -17.67 -51.56
C TYR A 105 18.97 -19.03 -51.61
N ASN A 106 19.68 -20.12 -51.27
CA ASN A 106 19.11 -21.47 -51.24
C ASN A 106 18.11 -21.65 -50.10
N GLY A 107 18.41 -21.10 -48.92
CA GLY A 107 17.51 -21.13 -47.75
C GLY A 107 16.21 -20.35 -47.95
N THR A 108 16.26 -19.26 -48.72
CA THR A 108 15.08 -18.43 -49.05
C THR A 108 14.39 -18.82 -50.36
N SER A 109 14.91 -19.81 -51.08
CA SER A 109 14.47 -20.15 -52.44
C SER A 109 12.99 -20.51 -52.54
N ALA A 110 12.42 -21.19 -51.54
CA ALA A 110 11.00 -21.52 -51.51
C ALA A 110 10.11 -20.28 -51.31
N ALA A 111 10.51 -19.36 -50.42
CA ALA A 111 9.81 -18.09 -50.21
C ALA A 111 9.92 -17.18 -51.44
N LEU A 112 11.10 -17.19 -52.09
CA LEU A 112 11.37 -16.46 -53.32
C LEU A 112 10.54 -17.01 -54.49
N ASP A 113 10.47 -18.33 -54.68
CA ASP A 113 9.65 -18.97 -55.72
C ASP A 113 8.16 -18.68 -55.51
N ALA A 114 7.67 -18.74 -54.27
CA ALA A 114 6.29 -18.39 -53.95
C ALA A 114 5.98 -16.92 -54.27
N LEU A 115 6.88 -15.98 -53.92
CA LEU A 115 6.71 -14.56 -54.19
C LEU A 115 6.73 -14.25 -55.70
N ASN A 116 7.67 -14.85 -56.42
CA ASN A 116 7.77 -14.70 -57.87
C ASN A 116 6.56 -15.29 -58.59
N LYS A 117 6.07 -16.46 -58.19
CA LYS A 117 4.84 -17.04 -58.76
C LYS A 117 3.64 -16.14 -58.53
N ALA A 118 3.44 -15.66 -57.30
CA ALA A 118 2.33 -14.78 -56.96
C ALA A 118 2.33 -13.48 -57.78
N ARG A 119 3.51 -12.94 -58.10
CA ARG A 119 3.66 -11.67 -58.82
C ARG A 119 3.72 -11.81 -60.34
N LEU A 120 4.49 -12.78 -60.83
CA LEU A 120 4.84 -12.93 -62.24
C LEU A 120 3.90 -13.88 -62.99
N ASP A 121 3.35 -14.91 -62.35
CA ASP A 121 2.48 -15.88 -63.04
C ASP A 121 1.25 -15.22 -63.67
N PRO A 122 0.51 -14.32 -62.98
CA PRO A 122 -0.64 -13.65 -63.59
C PRO A 122 -0.26 -12.78 -64.79
N GLN A 123 0.89 -12.10 -64.71
CA GLN A 123 1.41 -11.25 -65.80
C GLN A 123 1.82 -12.10 -67.00
N TRP A 124 2.52 -13.20 -66.77
CA TRP A 124 2.93 -14.11 -67.83
C TRP A 124 1.78 -14.86 -68.46
N GLN A 125 0.73 -15.16 -67.71
CA GLN A 125 -0.50 -15.72 -68.27
C GLN A 125 -1.16 -14.75 -69.24
N GLN A 126 -1.24 -13.46 -68.89
CA GLN A 126 -1.74 -12.43 -69.79
C GLN A 126 -0.84 -12.24 -71.03
N ASN A 127 0.48 -12.26 -70.83
CA ASN A 127 1.45 -12.14 -71.92
C ASN A 127 1.39 -13.34 -72.86
N GLN A 128 1.19 -14.55 -72.35
CA GLN A 128 1.01 -15.76 -73.15
C GLN A 128 -0.23 -15.64 -74.03
N ASN A 129 -1.38 -15.25 -73.46
CA ASN A 129 -2.61 -15.06 -74.23
C ASN A 129 -2.44 -14.00 -75.34
N THR A 130 -1.68 -12.94 -75.06
CA THR A 130 -1.38 -11.88 -76.03
C THR A 130 -0.46 -12.40 -77.14
N PHE A 131 0.58 -13.16 -76.77
CA PHE A 131 1.48 -13.82 -77.71
C PHE A 131 0.70 -14.76 -78.63
N ASP A 132 -0.16 -15.61 -78.09
CA ASP A 132 -0.98 -16.56 -78.85
C ASP A 132 -1.91 -15.83 -79.83
N ALA A 133 -2.55 -14.73 -79.40
CA ALA A 133 -3.39 -13.90 -80.26
C ALA A 133 -2.60 -13.23 -81.39
N GLN A 134 -1.39 -12.74 -81.12
CA GLN A 134 -0.51 -12.12 -82.12
C GLN A 134 -0.02 -13.14 -83.15
N MET A 135 0.37 -14.33 -82.71
CA MET A 135 0.81 -15.41 -83.61
C MET A 135 -0.35 -15.89 -84.49
N ALA A 136 -1.54 -16.08 -83.90
CA ALA A 136 -2.73 -16.43 -84.65
C ALA A 136 -3.11 -15.36 -85.69
N ALA A 137 -3.02 -14.07 -85.35
CA ALA A 137 -3.25 -12.96 -86.28
C ALA A 137 -2.24 -12.91 -87.44
N GLN A 138 -1.02 -13.41 -87.23
CA GLN A 138 0.01 -13.56 -88.27
C GLN A 138 -0.10 -14.87 -89.06
N GLY A 139 -1.10 -15.70 -88.77
CA GLY A 139 -1.30 -17.01 -89.41
C GLY A 139 -0.32 -18.10 -88.93
N LEU A 140 0.41 -17.86 -87.85
CA LEU A 140 1.34 -18.81 -87.25
C LEU A 140 0.61 -19.63 -86.18
N GLN A 141 0.63 -20.96 -86.32
CA GLN A 141 0.02 -21.89 -85.37
C GLN A 141 1.08 -22.79 -84.70
N PRO A 142 0.78 -23.34 -83.51
CA PRO A 142 1.65 -24.33 -82.86
C PRO A 142 2.04 -25.48 -83.78
N GLY A 143 3.33 -25.84 -83.81
CA GLY A 143 3.89 -26.86 -84.70
C GLY A 143 4.41 -26.33 -86.05
N MET A 144 4.25 -25.03 -86.33
CA MET A 144 4.93 -24.38 -87.45
C MET A 144 6.34 -23.92 -87.02
N PRO A 145 7.36 -24.03 -87.89
CA PRO A 145 8.73 -23.60 -87.55
C PRO A 145 8.84 -22.13 -87.11
N GLY A 146 8.02 -21.24 -87.68
CA GLY A 146 7.96 -19.82 -87.31
C GLY A 146 7.39 -19.58 -85.91
N TYR A 147 6.34 -20.32 -85.53
CA TYR A 147 5.77 -20.29 -84.19
C TYR A 147 6.78 -20.82 -83.17
N ASP A 148 7.43 -21.95 -83.45
CA ASP A 148 8.35 -22.58 -82.51
C ASP A 148 9.58 -21.69 -82.21
N ASN A 149 10.06 -20.94 -83.20
CA ASN A 149 11.13 -19.96 -83.00
C ASN A 149 10.66 -18.77 -82.15
N ALA A 150 9.47 -18.23 -82.44
CA ALA A 150 8.90 -17.12 -81.68
C ALA A 150 8.58 -17.53 -80.22
N TYR A 151 8.05 -18.74 -80.03
CA TYR A 151 7.73 -19.31 -78.73
C TYR A 151 9.00 -19.60 -77.91
N ARG A 152 10.07 -20.09 -78.54
CA ARG A 152 11.38 -20.21 -77.88
C ARG A 152 11.89 -18.86 -77.37
N ASN A 153 11.80 -17.80 -78.17
CA ASN A 153 12.21 -16.46 -77.74
C ASN A 153 11.34 -15.92 -76.59
N PHE A 154 10.03 -16.15 -76.66
CA PHE A 154 9.11 -15.81 -75.57
C PHE A 154 9.48 -16.53 -74.26
N MET A 155 9.77 -17.84 -74.34
CA MET A 155 10.17 -18.64 -73.19
C MET A 155 11.53 -18.23 -72.60
N VAL A 156 12.48 -17.83 -73.43
CA VAL A 156 13.77 -17.26 -72.97
C VAL A 156 13.52 -15.96 -72.22
N GLY A 157 12.73 -15.03 -72.79
CA GLY A 157 12.39 -13.77 -72.12
C GLY A 157 11.62 -13.98 -70.81
N LYS A 158 10.76 -14.99 -70.75
CA LYS A 158 10.12 -15.43 -69.51
C LYS A 158 11.15 -15.88 -68.49
N ASN A 159 12.03 -16.81 -68.85
CA ASN A 159 13.05 -17.33 -67.94
C ASN A 159 13.97 -16.21 -67.41
N ASP A 160 14.39 -15.28 -68.27
CA ASP A 160 15.23 -14.14 -67.88
C ASP A 160 14.51 -13.17 -66.93
N ALA A 161 13.20 -12.97 -67.11
CA ALA A 161 12.38 -12.18 -66.21
C ALA A 161 12.30 -12.81 -64.81
N TYR A 162 12.14 -14.13 -64.68
CA TYR A 162 12.18 -14.81 -63.38
C TYR A 162 13.58 -14.76 -62.75
N ASN A 163 14.64 -14.93 -63.55
CA ASN A 163 16.03 -14.87 -63.05
C ASN A 163 16.39 -13.46 -62.55
N SER A 164 15.98 -12.41 -63.26
CA SER A 164 16.21 -11.02 -62.82
C SER A 164 15.35 -10.63 -61.62
N ALA A 165 14.11 -11.13 -61.55
CA ALA A 165 13.22 -10.94 -60.43
C ALA A 165 13.74 -11.60 -59.14
N ASN A 166 14.31 -12.81 -59.24
CA ASN A 166 14.93 -13.52 -58.12
C ASN A 166 15.98 -12.67 -57.38
N LEU A 167 16.78 -11.87 -58.12
CA LEU A 167 17.79 -11.00 -57.52
C LEU A 167 17.17 -9.80 -56.78
N ALA A 168 16.11 -9.23 -57.33
CA ALA A 168 15.39 -8.11 -56.71
C ALA A 168 14.58 -8.54 -55.47
N ASP A 169 13.94 -9.71 -55.57
CA ASP A 169 13.01 -10.23 -54.58
C ASP A 169 13.71 -10.95 -53.43
N TYR A 170 15.02 -11.24 -53.55
CA TYR A 170 15.83 -11.85 -52.49
C TYR A 170 15.80 -11.04 -51.18
N GLN A 171 15.91 -9.71 -51.24
CA GLN A 171 15.85 -8.86 -50.05
C GLN A 171 14.47 -8.94 -49.37
N THR A 172 13.40 -9.01 -50.15
CA THR A 172 12.03 -9.19 -49.65
C THR A 172 11.87 -10.57 -49.00
N ALA A 173 12.37 -11.63 -49.65
CA ALA A 173 12.31 -12.99 -49.12
C ALA A 173 13.08 -13.14 -47.80
N VAL A 174 14.24 -12.49 -47.67
CA VAL A 174 15.01 -12.44 -46.41
C VAL A 174 14.21 -11.78 -45.29
N ASN A 175 13.54 -10.64 -45.57
CA ASN A 175 12.71 -9.96 -44.57
C ASN A 175 11.50 -10.81 -44.15
N THR A 176 10.83 -11.47 -45.10
CA THR A 176 9.73 -12.40 -44.81
C THR A 176 10.20 -13.56 -43.93
N ALA A 177 11.32 -14.19 -44.26
CA ALA A 177 11.88 -15.29 -43.48
C ALA A 177 12.25 -14.85 -42.04
N LEU A 178 12.81 -13.64 -41.87
CA LEU A 178 13.09 -13.07 -40.57
C LEU A 178 11.82 -12.77 -39.77
N GLN A 179 10.76 -12.30 -40.42
CA GLN A 179 9.48 -12.05 -39.77
C GLN A 179 8.87 -13.37 -39.26
N GLU A 180 8.77 -14.38 -40.13
CA GLU A 180 8.25 -15.71 -39.78
C GLU A 180 9.04 -16.35 -38.63
N TYR A 181 10.37 -16.17 -38.63
CA TYR A 181 11.23 -16.66 -37.55
C TYR A 181 11.00 -15.93 -36.22
N ASN A 182 10.75 -14.62 -36.24
CA ASN A 182 10.60 -13.78 -35.04
C ASN A 182 9.15 -13.71 -34.50
N GLN A 183 8.13 -14.03 -35.30
CA GLN A 183 6.71 -14.02 -34.87
C GLN A 183 6.45 -14.86 -33.60
N PRO A 184 6.96 -16.11 -33.49
CA PRO A 184 6.81 -16.91 -32.28
C PRO A 184 7.49 -16.28 -31.05
N LEU A 185 8.62 -15.58 -31.21
CA LEU A 185 9.32 -14.93 -30.09
C LEU A 185 8.51 -13.76 -29.51
N GLN A 186 7.91 -12.95 -30.37
CA GLN A 186 7.06 -11.84 -29.93
C GLN A 186 5.82 -12.37 -29.20
N THR A 187 5.15 -13.37 -29.78
CA THR A 187 3.99 -14.03 -29.17
C THR A 187 4.36 -14.66 -27.82
N TYR A 188 5.47 -15.41 -27.76
CA TYR A 188 5.97 -16.01 -26.53
C TYR A 188 6.30 -14.95 -25.47
N SER A 189 6.98 -13.87 -25.83
CA SER A 189 7.30 -12.76 -24.92
C SER A 189 6.04 -12.12 -24.35
N THR A 190 5.00 -11.90 -25.17
CA THR A 190 3.72 -11.35 -24.69
C THR A 190 2.95 -12.32 -23.79
N LEU A 191 3.08 -13.63 -24.00
CA LEU A 191 2.40 -14.65 -23.20
C LEU A 191 3.10 -14.90 -21.86
N VAL A 192 4.44 -14.86 -21.83
CA VAL A 192 5.23 -15.07 -20.62
C VAL A 192 5.29 -13.81 -19.76
N ASN A 193 5.36 -12.63 -20.39
CA ASN A 193 5.26 -11.35 -19.69
C ASN A 193 3.80 -10.89 -19.48
N GLY A 194 2.84 -11.67 -19.97
CA GLY A 194 1.43 -11.50 -19.67
C GLY A 194 1.25 -11.53 -18.16
N THR A 195 0.82 -10.39 -17.62
CA THR A 195 0.71 -10.06 -16.20
C THR A 195 0.45 -11.27 -15.31
N SER A 196 1.31 -11.45 -14.30
CA SER A 196 1.09 -12.40 -13.20
C SER A 196 -0.37 -12.31 -12.73
N PRO A 197 -1.01 -13.42 -12.34
CA PRO A 197 -2.38 -13.39 -11.83
C PRO A 197 -2.41 -12.50 -10.58
N GLN A 198 -2.74 -11.22 -10.79
CA GLN A 198 -2.90 -10.25 -9.73
C GLN A 198 -4.32 -10.46 -9.23
N MET A 199 -4.46 -10.72 -7.93
CA MET A 199 -5.78 -10.67 -7.30
C MET A 199 -6.45 -9.36 -7.72
N PRO A 200 -7.73 -9.38 -8.14
CA PRO A 200 -8.44 -8.16 -8.48
C PRO A 200 -8.19 -7.14 -7.38
N GLY A 201 -7.78 -5.91 -7.71
CA GLY A 201 -7.44 -4.90 -6.70
C GLY A 201 -8.58 -4.63 -5.71
N ALA A 202 -9.80 -5.01 -6.06
CA ALA A 202 -10.97 -4.98 -5.20
C ALA A 202 -11.01 -6.08 -4.11
N ALA A 203 -10.19 -7.14 -4.18
CA ALA A 203 -10.06 -8.18 -3.16
C ALA A 203 -8.84 -7.97 -2.22
N ALA A 204 -7.87 -7.15 -2.63
CA ALA A 204 -6.75 -6.74 -1.79
C ALA A 204 -7.19 -5.62 -0.84
N VAL A 205 -8.00 -5.99 0.14
CA VAL A 205 -8.33 -5.13 1.27
C VAL A 205 -7.03 -4.91 2.05
N THR A 206 -6.59 -3.67 2.20
CA THR A 206 -5.32 -3.33 2.85
C THR A 206 -5.58 -2.76 4.24
N THR A 207 -4.66 -2.98 5.19
CA THR A 207 -4.71 -2.38 6.52
C THR A 207 -4.55 -0.86 6.40
N PRO A 208 -5.54 -0.04 6.83
CA PRO A 208 -5.38 1.41 6.86
C PRO A 208 -4.24 1.80 7.81
N GLN A 209 -3.44 2.80 7.45
CA GLN A 209 -2.41 3.35 8.32
C GLN A 209 -2.88 4.70 8.88
N THR A 210 -3.29 4.68 10.14
CA THR A 210 -3.51 5.88 10.95
C THR A 210 -2.20 6.18 11.71
N ASN A 211 -2.00 7.42 12.15
CA ASN A 211 -0.85 7.83 12.95
C ASN A 211 -1.32 8.53 14.23
N VAL A 212 -0.90 8.05 15.40
CA VAL A 212 -1.19 8.57 16.73
C VAL A 212 0.12 9.10 17.25
N ALA A 213 0.17 10.41 17.47
CA ALA A 213 1.34 11.02 18.07
C ALA A 213 1.48 10.57 19.54
N GLY A 214 2.68 10.16 19.92
CA GLY A 214 3.01 9.85 21.31
C GLY A 214 2.95 11.12 22.18
N THR A 215 2.61 10.95 23.46
CA THR A 215 2.60 12.07 24.43
C THR A 215 4.02 12.28 24.96
N ASN A 216 4.54 13.51 24.90
CA ASN A 216 5.88 13.83 25.41
C ASN A 216 5.87 14.08 26.94
N ILE A 217 5.81 12.99 27.70
CA ILE A 217 5.88 12.97 29.16
C ILE A 217 7.17 13.60 29.67
N ALA A 218 8.33 13.33 29.02
CA ALA A 218 9.62 13.88 29.45
C ALA A 218 9.66 15.41 29.37
N GLY A 219 9.15 15.99 28.28
CA GLY A 219 9.00 17.44 28.12
C GLY A 219 8.06 18.04 29.16
N MET A 220 6.95 17.36 29.46
CA MET A 220 5.96 17.84 30.43
C MET A 220 6.48 17.79 31.87
N VAL A 221 7.22 16.74 32.25
CA VAL A 221 7.85 16.64 33.59
C VAL A 221 8.93 17.70 33.76
N GLN A 222 9.75 17.93 32.72
CA GLN A 222 10.79 18.96 32.77
C GLN A 222 10.21 20.38 32.83
N GLN A 223 9.15 20.65 32.06
CA GLN A 223 8.45 21.93 32.10
C GLN A 223 7.84 22.20 33.48
N ASN A 224 7.18 21.20 34.08
CA ASN A 224 6.63 21.31 35.44
C ASN A 224 7.74 21.57 36.48
N TYR A 225 8.89 20.90 36.36
CA TYR A 225 10.04 21.16 37.23
C TYR A 225 10.59 22.59 37.08
N GLN A 226 10.69 23.10 35.85
CA GLN A 226 11.12 24.48 35.57
C GLN A 226 10.13 25.51 36.14
N ASP A 227 8.83 25.26 36.00
CA ASP A 227 7.78 26.11 36.56
C ASP A 227 7.83 26.14 38.08
N GLN A 228 8.12 24.99 38.71
CA GLN A 228 8.26 24.88 40.15
C GLN A 228 9.53 25.58 40.67
N LEU A 229 10.63 25.53 39.92
CA LEU A 229 11.83 26.32 40.20
C LEU A 229 11.57 27.82 40.05
N ASN A 230 10.88 28.24 38.99
CA ASN A 230 10.52 29.64 38.75
C ASN A 230 9.58 30.16 39.85
N ALA A 231 8.61 29.36 40.30
CA ALA A 231 7.72 29.69 41.41
C ALA A 231 8.46 29.77 42.75
N ASN A 232 9.40 28.86 43.02
CA ASN A 232 10.21 28.90 44.24
C ASN A 232 11.17 30.12 44.23
N ASN A 233 11.72 30.46 43.05
CA ASN A 233 12.55 31.65 42.87
C ASN A 233 11.73 32.96 42.99
N ALA A 234 10.49 32.98 42.47
CA ALA A 234 9.56 34.10 42.63
C ALA A 234 9.07 34.25 44.07
N THR A 235 8.89 33.14 44.79
CA THR A 235 8.52 33.15 46.22
C THR A 235 9.70 33.61 47.07
N MET A 236 10.93 33.22 46.72
CA MET A 236 12.14 33.67 47.42
C MET A 236 12.49 35.14 47.11
N GLY A 237 12.22 35.63 45.90
CA GLY A 237 12.32 37.05 45.53
C GLY A 237 11.18 37.90 46.11
N GLY A 238 9.97 37.35 46.24
CA GLY A 238 8.82 38.01 46.84
C GLY A 238 8.86 38.07 48.37
N LEU A 239 9.49 37.10 49.03
CA LEU A 239 9.61 37.04 50.49
C LEU A 239 10.64 38.03 51.04
N PHE A 240 11.68 38.40 50.27
CA PHE A 240 12.57 39.52 50.61
C PHE A 240 11.94 40.91 50.34
N GLY A 241 10.80 40.96 49.63
CA GLY A 241 9.99 42.17 49.43
C GLY A 241 8.77 42.27 50.35
N LEU A 242 8.46 41.23 51.14
CA LEU A 242 7.24 41.13 51.94
C LEU A 242 7.47 41.58 53.40
N GLY A 243 7.96 42.80 53.56
CA GLY A 243 8.03 43.52 54.84
C GLY A 243 6.72 44.24 55.23
N GLY A 244 5.56 43.77 54.79
CA GLY A 244 4.28 44.36 55.19
C GLY A 244 3.07 43.80 54.44
N THR A 245 1.99 43.60 55.18
CA THR A 245 0.61 43.25 54.75
C THR A 245 0.26 41.75 54.73
N LEU A 246 -0.32 41.34 55.85
CA LEU A 246 -0.66 40.01 56.33
C LEU A 246 -2.11 39.61 55.94
N GLY A 247 -2.55 39.85 54.69
CA GLY A 247 -3.99 39.91 54.38
C GLY A 247 -4.55 39.14 53.17
N GLY A 248 -3.75 38.51 52.30
CA GLY A 248 -4.24 38.09 50.97
C GLY A 248 -3.87 36.71 50.43
N SER A 249 -3.10 35.86 51.13
CA SER A 249 -2.50 34.67 50.52
C SER A 249 -3.29 33.36 50.62
N MET A 250 -4.44 33.33 51.30
CA MET A 250 -5.24 32.11 51.45
C MET A 250 -6.04 31.73 50.18
N LEU A 251 -6.30 32.66 49.26
CA LEU A 251 -7.17 32.40 48.10
C LEU A 251 -6.42 31.98 46.82
N GLN A 252 -5.08 32.12 46.76
CA GLN A 252 -4.29 31.75 45.57
C GLN A 252 -3.64 30.35 45.63
N GLY A 253 -3.77 29.63 46.74
CA GLY A 253 -3.12 28.33 46.95
C GLY A 253 -3.88 27.11 46.41
N ILE A 254 -5.14 27.26 45.99
CA ILE A 254 -6.00 26.12 45.62
C ILE A 254 -6.09 25.93 44.10
N GLY A 255 -5.87 26.97 43.29
CA GLY A 255 -6.03 26.92 41.82
C GLY A 255 -4.78 26.58 40.99
N LYS A 256 -3.59 26.40 41.60
CA LYS A 256 -2.32 26.27 40.85
C LYS A 256 -1.33 25.24 41.43
N ALA A 257 -1.80 24.09 41.90
CA ALA A 257 -0.94 22.94 42.21
C ALA A 257 -1.12 21.87 41.12
N GLY A 258 -0.15 21.78 40.21
CA GLY A 258 -0.19 20.92 39.03
C GLY A 258 -0.10 19.41 39.27
N GLY A 259 -0.48 18.66 38.22
CA GLY A 259 -0.01 17.30 37.96
C GLY A 259 -0.92 16.16 38.44
N MET A 260 -1.77 15.64 37.54
CA MET A 260 -2.45 14.32 37.49
C MET A 260 -3.21 13.77 38.72
N ALA A 261 -3.07 14.35 39.91
CA ALA A 261 -3.81 13.94 41.10
C ALA A 261 -5.10 14.76 41.32
N ALA A 262 -5.30 15.82 40.51
CA ALA A 262 -6.48 16.66 40.54
C ALA A 262 -7.73 15.99 39.97
N PHE A 263 -7.61 14.79 39.39
CA PHE A 263 -8.74 14.15 38.75
C PHE A 263 -9.50 13.22 39.69
N PHE A 264 -8.85 12.38 40.50
CA PHE A 264 -9.57 11.41 41.35
C PHE A 264 -10.00 12.00 42.70
N SER A 265 -11.31 12.19 42.85
CA SER A 265 -11.92 12.66 44.10
C SER A 265 -12.73 11.59 44.82
N ASP A 266 -12.70 10.35 44.32
CA ASP A 266 -13.36 9.19 44.92
C ASP A 266 -12.81 8.88 46.33
N ARG A 267 -13.73 8.76 47.30
CA ARG A 267 -13.38 8.47 48.70
C ARG A 267 -12.62 7.15 48.85
N ARG A 268 -12.88 6.16 47.99
CA ARG A 268 -12.26 4.83 48.06
C ARG A 268 -10.74 4.85 47.84
N LEU A 269 -10.22 5.91 47.20
CA LEU A 269 -8.79 6.08 46.93
C LEU A 269 -8.06 6.89 48.01
N LYS A 270 -8.79 7.39 49.02
CA LYS A 270 -8.27 8.34 49.99
C LYS A 270 -8.20 7.70 51.39
N SER A 271 -7.06 7.84 52.05
CA SER A 271 -6.84 7.45 53.45
C SER A 271 -6.47 8.67 54.30
N ASP A 272 -6.44 8.51 55.63
CA ASP A 272 -6.02 9.56 56.57
C ASP A 272 -6.77 10.89 56.37
N VAL A 273 -8.08 10.79 56.18
CA VAL A 273 -8.96 11.90 55.83
C VAL A 273 -9.23 12.76 57.06
N VAL A 274 -8.82 14.01 56.99
CA VAL A 274 -9.05 15.01 58.04
C VAL A 274 -9.74 16.21 57.42
N ARG A 275 -10.88 16.64 57.98
CA ARG A 275 -11.56 17.86 57.53
C ARG A 275 -10.75 19.07 57.99
N ILE A 276 -10.41 19.95 57.07
CA ILE A 276 -9.57 21.13 57.31
C ILE A 276 -10.28 22.45 57.02
N GLY A 277 -11.46 22.41 56.39
CA GLY A 277 -12.19 23.61 56.05
C GLY A 277 -13.49 23.33 55.32
N THR A 278 -14.04 24.37 54.72
CA THR A 278 -15.26 24.34 53.90
C THR A 278 -15.12 25.45 52.85
N LEU A 279 -15.49 25.14 51.60
CA LEU A 279 -15.51 26.10 50.49
C LEU A 279 -16.63 27.12 50.67
N GLU A 280 -16.57 28.24 49.93
CA GLU A 280 -17.67 29.22 49.89
C GLU A 280 -18.98 28.59 49.41
N SER A 281 -18.87 27.62 48.50
CA SER A 281 -19.96 26.76 48.02
C SER A 281 -20.60 25.86 49.09
N GLY A 282 -20.07 25.84 50.32
CA GLY A 282 -20.54 25.01 51.44
C GLY A 282 -19.99 23.58 51.44
N LEU A 283 -19.20 23.21 50.43
CA LEU A 283 -18.62 21.87 50.32
C LEU A 283 -17.42 21.69 51.27
N PRO A 284 -17.36 20.62 52.09
CA PRO A 284 -16.23 20.38 52.99
C PRO A 284 -14.90 20.14 52.26
N VAL A 285 -13.82 20.69 52.81
CA VAL A 285 -12.44 20.48 52.32
C VAL A 285 -11.69 19.60 53.30
N TYR A 286 -10.99 18.60 52.76
CA TYR A 286 -10.22 17.62 53.50
C TYR A 286 -8.74 17.66 53.12
N GLU A 287 -7.90 17.26 54.06
CA GLU A 287 -6.54 16.79 53.81
C GLU A 287 -6.51 15.27 53.91
N TYR A 288 -5.94 14.58 52.93
CA TYR A 288 -5.93 13.13 52.83
C TYR A 288 -4.65 12.60 52.18
N THR A 289 -4.41 11.31 52.31
CA THR A 289 -3.36 10.59 51.59
C THR A 289 -3.99 9.87 50.40
N ILE A 290 -3.48 10.09 49.18
CA ILE A 290 -3.88 9.38 47.96
C ILE A 290 -2.63 9.00 47.18
N PHE A 291 -2.55 7.75 46.69
CA PHE A 291 -1.36 7.21 46.01
C PHE A 291 -0.03 7.50 46.75
N GLY A 292 -0.05 7.42 48.09
CA GLY A 292 1.12 7.64 48.94
C GLY A 292 1.53 9.11 49.14
N LYS A 293 0.73 10.08 48.69
CA LYS A 293 1.01 11.52 48.85
C LYS A 293 -0.10 12.23 49.62
N ARG A 294 0.30 13.17 50.50
CA ARG A 294 -0.65 14.07 51.18
C ARG A 294 -1.15 15.14 50.20
N GLN A 295 -2.46 15.30 50.13
CA GLN A 295 -3.16 16.23 49.24
C GLN A 295 -4.36 16.84 49.94
N ARG A 296 -4.87 17.94 49.37
CA ARG A 296 -6.05 18.64 49.85
C ARG A 296 -7.10 18.70 48.76
N GLY A 297 -8.36 18.50 49.12
CA GLY A 297 -9.45 18.47 48.16
C GLY A 297 -10.79 18.10 48.77
N VAL A 298 -11.79 17.88 47.92
CA VAL A 298 -13.16 17.54 48.30
C VAL A 298 -13.40 16.04 48.14
N MET A 299 -14.51 15.54 48.66
CA MET A 299 -14.94 14.17 48.43
C MET A 299 -16.01 14.13 47.34
N ALA A 300 -15.85 13.26 46.34
CA ALA A 300 -16.73 13.23 45.17
C ALA A 300 -18.18 12.83 45.51
N ASP A 301 -18.38 11.99 46.53
CA ASP A 301 -19.72 11.62 47.01
C ASP A 301 -20.46 12.79 47.67
N GLU A 302 -19.75 13.64 48.39
CA GLU A 302 -20.28 14.88 48.96
C GLU A 302 -20.50 15.96 47.90
N ALA A 303 -19.57 16.06 46.94
CA ALA A 303 -19.68 17.00 45.82
C ALA A 303 -20.89 16.68 44.94
N GLU A 304 -21.16 15.40 44.67
CA GLU A 304 -22.28 14.96 43.84
C GLU A 304 -23.65 15.31 44.44
N MET A 305 -23.76 15.42 45.76
CA MET A 305 -25.00 15.84 46.43
C MET A 305 -25.35 17.31 46.20
N LEU A 306 -24.32 18.17 46.07
CA LEU A 306 -24.50 19.62 45.95
C LEU A 306 -24.32 20.12 44.51
N PHE A 307 -23.43 19.46 43.75
CA PHE A 307 -23.00 19.82 42.40
C PHE A 307 -22.89 18.56 41.52
N PRO A 308 -24.02 17.91 41.18
CA PRO A 308 -24.01 16.66 40.41
C PRO A 308 -23.33 16.81 39.06
N ASP A 309 -23.47 17.96 38.39
CA ASP A 309 -22.88 18.24 37.08
C ASP A 309 -21.36 18.39 37.11
N ALA A 310 -20.79 18.63 38.29
CA ALA A 310 -19.35 18.75 38.49
C ALA A 310 -18.68 17.40 38.82
N VAL A 311 -19.44 16.29 38.88
CA VAL A 311 -18.90 14.96 39.20
C VAL A 311 -19.00 14.02 38.00
N PHE A 312 -17.89 13.40 37.62
CA PHE A 312 -17.82 12.49 36.49
C PHE A 312 -17.15 11.17 36.84
N MET A 313 -17.61 10.10 36.19
CA MET A 313 -17.02 8.77 36.33
C MET A 313 -15.91 8.60 35.30
N HIS A 314 -14.70 8.32 35.76
CA HIS A 314 -13.59 7.99 34.87
C HIS A 314 -13.74 6.57 34.29
N PRO A 315 -13.21 6.26 33.10
CA PRO A 315 -13.20 4.89 32.55
C PRO A 315 -12.58 3.82 33.47
N SER A 316 -11.80 4.22 34.49
CA SER A 316 -11.28 3.33 35.54
C SER A 316 -12.28 2.97 36.63
N GLY A 317 -13.52 3.49 36.61
CA GLY A 317 -14.55 3.22 37.61
C GLY A 317 -14.45 4.02 38.91
N PHE A 318 -13.66 5.11 38.93
CA PHE A 318 -13.51 6.01 40.08
C PHE A 318 -14.03 7.41 39.74
N LYS A 319 -14.65 8.06 40.73
CA LYS A 319 -15.23 9.40 40.58
C LYS A 319 -14.17 10.50 40.60
N MET A 320 -14.48 11.55 39.83
CA MET A 320 -13.68 12.74 39.62
C MET A 320 -14.55 13.98 39.81
N VAL A 321 -13.95 15.10 40.22
CA VAL A 321 -14.67 16.37 40.45
C VAL A 321 -14.02 17.48 39.64
N ASP A 322 -14.83 18.25 38.92
CA ASP A 322 -14.41 19.49 38.28
C ASP A 322 -14.40 20.62 39.31
N TYR A 323 -13.20 21.02 39.71
CA TYR A 323 -13.01 22.07 40.71
C TYR A 323 -13.50 23.45 40.23
N ALA A 324 -13.62 23.68 38.92
CA ALA A 324 -14.18 24.94 38.39
C ALA A 324 -15.70 25.03 38.59
N GLY A 325 -16.38 23.89 38.78
CA GLY A 325 -17.83 23.83 38.98
C GLY A 325 -18.29 23.84 40.44
N ILE A 326 -17.36 23.86 41.41
CA ILE A 326 -17.67 23.72 42.85
C ILE A 326 -17.07 24.82 43.75
N THR A 327 -16.41 25.81 43.14
CA THR A 327 -15.85 26.98 43.84
C THR A 327 -16.95 27.98 44.19
#